data_AF-A0A524HHN1-F1
#
_entry.id   AF-A0A524HHN1-F1
#
_cell.length_a   1.000
_cell.length_b   1.000
_cell.length_c   1.000
_cell.angle_alpha   90.00
_cell.angle_beta   90.00
_cell.angle_gamma   90.00
#
_symmetry.space_group_name_H-M   'P 1'
#
loop_
_entity.id
_entity.type
_entity.pdbx_description
1 polymer ?
#
loop_
_entity_poly.entity_id
_entity_poly.type
_entity_poly.pdbx_seq_one_letter_code
_entity_poly.pdbx_strand_id
1 'polypeptide(L)'
;VATVNFYIAVPRIIRLLFYDRLPRNEVKFNRRNIFARDKNLCQYCGKKFPTSELSLDHVIPRTMGGKSIWENIVCACVTCNVKKGGRTPQQATMKLIAKPVKPKHNPLLHVHLGHRRYQSWKQFLDHAYWSVELK
;
A
#
# COMPACT_ATOMS: atom_id res chain seq x y z
N VAL A 1 -19.89 -23.89 9.54
CA VAL A 1 -18.93 -23.69 10.64
C VAL A 1 -19.58 -24.24 11.90
N ALA A 2 -18.90 -25.10 12.65
CA ALA A 2 -19.39 -25.60 13.93
C ALA A 2 -18.84 -24.71 15.05
N THR A 3 -19.70 -24.31 15.98
CA THR A 3 -19.32 -23.69 17.25
C THR A 3 -19.49 -24.71 18.37
N VAL A 4 -19.17 -24.34 19.61
CA VAL A 4 -19.30 -25.22 20.79
C VAL A 4 -20.73 -25.77 20.93
N ASN A 5 -21.75 -24.98 20.57
CA ASN A 5 -23.16 -25.31 20.85
C ASN A 5 -24.09 -25.32 19.63
N PHE A 6 -23.65 -24.84 18.45
CA PHE A 6 -24.51 -24.82 17.25
C PHE A 6 -23.74 -24.76 15.93
N TYR A 7 -24.45 -25.08 14.85
CA TYR A 7 -23.96 -24.97 13.49
C TYR A 7 -24.46 -23.68 12.84
N ILE A 8 -23.55 -22.95 12.19
CA ILE A 8 -23.89 -21.81 11.36
C ILE A 8 -23.45 -22.08 9.92
N ALA A 9 -24.30 -21.76 8.95
CA ALA A 9 -23.90 -21.72 7.55
C ALA A 9 -22.69 -20.80 7.40
N VAL A 10 -21.71 -21.17 6.57
CA VAL A 10 -20.50 -20.35 6.42
C VAL A 10 -20.91 -18.96 5.93
N PRO A 11 -20.76 -17.91 6.74
CA PRO A 11 -21.23 -16.59 6.36
C PRO A 11 -20.33 -16.04 5.25
N ARG A 12 -20.92 -15.42 4.23
CA ARG A 12 -20.15 -14.77 3.16
C ARG A 12 -19.44 -13.50 3.64
N ILE A 13 -19.99 -12.85 4.68
CA ILE A 13 -19.52 -11.57 5.22
C ILE A 13 -19.69 -11.61 6.74
N ILE A 14 -18.66 -11.15 7.46
CA ILE A 14 -18.70 -10.91 8.90
C ILE A 14 -18.46 -9.42 9.11
N ARG A 15 -19.37 -8.75 9.80
CA ARG A 15 -19.28 -7.30 10.08
C ARG A 15 -18.98 -7.09 11.55
N LEU A 16 -17.94 -6.32 11.82
CA LEU A 16 -17.63 -5.86 13.17
C LEU A 16 -18.40 -4.56 13.43
N LEU A 17 -19.19 -4.52 14.51
CA LEU A 17 -20.05 -3.37 14.83
C LEU A 17 -19.35 -2.30 15.66
N PHE A 18 -18.43 -2.69 16.53
CA PHE A 18 -17.64 -1.77 17.35
C PHE A 18 -16.31 -2.42 17.75
N TYR A 19 -15.36 -1.59 18.16
CA TYR A 19 -14.08 -2.03 18.73
C TYR A 19 -14.02 -1.58 20.18
N ASP A 20 -13.71 -2.50 21.10
CA ASP A 20 -13.47 -2.17 22.52
C ASP A 20 -12.12 -1.45 22.72
N ARG A 21 -11.14 -1.67 21.83
CA ARG A 21 -9.82 -1.01 21.80
C ARG A 21 -9.17 -1.24 20.43
N LEU A 22 -9.12 -0.22 19.57
CA LEU A 22 -8.38 -0.29 18.32
C LEU A 22 -6.89 -0.02 18.58
N PRO A 23 -5.96 -0.96 18.30
CA PRO A 23 -4.57 -0.58 18.18
C PRO A 23 -4.43 0.46 17.06
N ARG A 24 -3.52 1.43 17.21
CA ARG A 24 -3.23 2.40 16.15
C ARG A 24 -2.86 1.61 14.89
N ASN A 25 -3.75 1.61 13.91
CA ASN A 25 -3.57 0.93 12.62
C ASN A 25 -2.59 1.71 11.74
N GLU A 26 -1.37 1.91 12.24
CA GLU A 26 -0.33 2.53 11.45
C GLU A 26 0.15 1.56 10.38
N VAL A 27 0.22 2.04 9.15
CA VAL A 27 0.76 1.24 8.05
C VAL A 27 2.23 0.97 8.33
N LYS A 28 2.55 -0.30 8.55
CA LYS A 28 3.93 -0.75 8.79
C LYS A 28 4.82 -0.39 7.61
N PHE A 29 5.97 0.21 7.88
CA PHE A 29 6.98 0.52 6.88
C PHE A 29 7.73 -0.76 6.50
N ASN A 30 7.39 -1.36 5.35
CA ASN A 30 8.04 -2.56 4.83
C ASN A 30 7.97 -2.62 3.30
N ARG A 31 8.75 -3.52 2.69
CA ARG A 31 8.82 -3.71 1.23
C ARG A 31 7.45 -3.91 0.58
N ARG A 32 6.63 -4.82 1.12
CA ARG A 32 5.30 -5.12 0.56
C ARG A 32 4.41 -3.88 0.53
N ASN A 33 4.39 -3.08 1.59
CA ASN A 33 3.55 -1.89 1.66
C ASN A 33 4.08 -0.75 0.78
N ILE A 34 5.40 -0.61 0.59
CA ILE A 34 5.96 0.39 -0.33
C ILE A 34 5.64 0.02 -1.79
N PHE A 35 5.80 -1.24 -2.17
CA PHE A 35 5.42 -1.74 -3.48
C PHE A 35 3.92 -1.57 -3.76
N ALA A 36 3.08 -1.85 -2.77
CA ALA A 36 1.65 -1.61 -2.87
C ALA A 36 1.29 -0.12 -2.97
N ARG A 37 1.94 0.75 -2.17
CA ARG A 37 1.78 2.21 -2.23
C ARG A 37 2.09 2.73 -3.64
N ASP A 38 3.20 2.28 -4.21
CA ASP A 38 3.69 2.71 -5.52
C ASP A 38 3.07 1.91 -6.68
N LYS A 39 2.12 1.01 -6.39
CA LYS A 39 1.40 0.18 -7.39
C LYS A 39 2.32 -0.66 -8.28
N ASN A 40 3.48 -1.07 -7.77
CA ASN A 40 4.57 -1.71 -8.54
C ASN A 40 5.03 -0.85 -9.75
N LEU A 41 4.90 0.47 -9.67
CA LEU A 41 5.43 1.41 -10.65
C LEU A 41 6.79 1.90 -10.17
N CYS A 42 7.80 1.84 -11.05
CA CYS A 42 9.07 2.50 -10.81
C CYS A 42 8.82 4.01 -10.72
N GLN A 43 9.16 4.64 -9.60
CA GLN A 43 8.91 6.06 -9.35
C GLN A 43 9.79 6.99 -10.19
N TYR A 44 10.72 6.45 -10.99
CA TYR A 44 11.58 7.20 -11.89
C TYR A 44 11.12 7.15 -13.36
N CYS A 45 10.84 5.95 -13.89
CA CYS A 45 10.44 5.79 -15.29
C CYS A 45 8.93 5.59 -15.49
N GLY A 46 8.18 5.31 -14.43
CA GLY A 46 6.71 5.20 -14.46
C GLY A 46 6.18 3.89 -15.02
N LYS A 47 7.07 3.01 -15.48
CA LYS A 47 6.70 1.69 -15.97
C LYS A 47 6.36 0.77 -14.79
N LYS A 48 5.43 -0.14 -15.05
CA LYS A 48 5.03 -1.20 -14.12
C LYS A 48 5.92 -2.43 -14.30
N PHE A 49 6.31 -3.05 -13.21
CA PHE A 49 7.18 -4.22 -13.21
C PHE A 49 6.63 -5.32 -12.27
N PRO A 50 7.02 -6.59 -12.49
CA PRO A 50 6.84 -7.61 -11.47
C PRO A 50 7.69 -7.27 -10.24
N THR A 51 7.22 -7.68 -9.05
CA THR A 51 7.91 -7.39 -7.79
C THR A 51 9.34 -7.93 -7.74
N SER A 52 9.66 -8.99 -8.49
CA SER A 52 11.01 -9.55 -8.64
C SER A 52 12.01 -8.60 -9.32
N GLU A 53 11.53 -7.67 -10.15
CA GLU A 53 12.36 -6.70 -10.89
C GLU A 53 12.36 -5.31 -10.23
N LEU A 54 11.74 -5.20 -9.05
CA LEU A 54 11.63 -3.97 -8.29
C LEU A 54 12.50 -4.04 -7.04
N SER A 55 13.21 -2.94 -6.78
CA SER A 55 13.94 -2.71 -5.56
C SER A 55 13.38 -1.48 -4.83
N LEU A 56 13.83 -1.31 -3.58
CA LEU A 56 13.64 -0.06 -2.85
C LEU A 56 14.87 0.82 -3.07
N ASP A 57 14.63 2.09 -3.33
CA ASP A 57 15.69 3.09 -3.46
C ASP A 57 15.47 4.26 -2.51
N HIS A 58 16.58 4.79 -1.99
CA HIS A 58 16.61 5.98 -1.14
C HIS A 58 16.69 7.23 -2.02
N VAL A 59 15.66 8.06 -1.99
CA VAL A 59 15.61 9.32 -2.75
C VAL A 59 16.81 10.20 -2.41
N ILE A 60 17.04 10.45 -1.13
CA ILE A 60 18.29 10.96 -0.59
C ILE A 60 19.16 9.75 -0.24
N PRO A 61 20.33 9.53 -0.87
CA PRO A 61 21.21 8.40 -0.60
C PRO A 61 21.61 8.30 0.87
N ARG A 62 21.87 7.08 1.36
CA ARG A 62 22.36 6.86 2.74
C ARG A 62 23.67 7.56 3.01
N THR A 63 24.57 7.60 2.02
CA THR A 63 25.85 8.32 2.08
C THR A 63 25.69 9.83 2.28
N MET A 64 24.52 10.38 1.96
CA MET A 64 24.14 11.78 2.16
C MET A 64 23.20 11.97 3.37
N GLY A 65 23.15 11.00 4.29
CA GLY A 65 22.31 11.06 5.49
C GLY A 65 20.85 10.66 5.29
N GLY A 66 20.51 10.08 4.14
CA GLY A 66 19.13 9.65 3.83
C GLY A 66 18.61 8.57 4.76
N LYS A 67 17.51 8.85 5.47
CA LYS A 67 16.86 7.93 6.40
C LYS A 67 15.99 6.89 5.69
N SER A 68 15.77 5.74 6.32
CA SER A 68 14.84 4.73 5.80
C SER A 68 13.43 4.99 6.35
N ILE A 69 12.76 5.99 5.77
CA ILE A 69 11.41 6.44 6.14
C ILE A 69 10.49 6.49 4.92
N TRP A 70 9.19 6.61 5.15
CA TRP A 70 8.17 6.65 4.09
C TRP A 70 8.44 7.71 3.04
N GLU A 71 8.93 8.87 3.48
CA GLU A 71 9.18 10.08 2.70
C GLU A 71 10.52 10.04 1.94
N ASN A 72 11.31 9.00 2.12
CA ASN A 72 12.62 8.87 1.46
C ASN A 72 12.80 7.55 0.71
N ILE A 73 11.89 6.59 0.83
CA ILE A 73 11.96 5.33 0.09
C ILE A 73 10.90 5.28 -1.00
N VAL A 74 11.33 4.88 -2.19
CA VAL A 74 10.48 4.66 -3.37
C VAL A 74 10.74 3.31 -4.01
N CYS A 75 9.76 2.83 -4.76
CA CYS A 75 9.91 1.70 -5.67
C CYS A 75 10.71 2.12 -6.91
N ALA A 76 11.73 1.34 -7.28
CA ALA A 76 12.55 1.57 -8.46
C ALA A 76 12.81 0.26 -9.20
N CYS A 77 12.78 0.27 -10.53
CA CYS A 77 13.28 -0.87 -11.31
C CYS A 77 14.81 -0.93 -11.26
N VAL A 78 15.38 -2.10 -11.53
CA VAL A 78 16.83 -2.32 -11.50
C VAL A 78 17.59 -1.29 -12.35
N THR A 79 17.16 -1.05 -13.59
CA THR A 79 17.81 -0.11 -14.52
C THR A 79 17.83 1.32 -13.98
N CYS A 80 16.71 1.81 -13.46
CA CYS A 80 16.64 3.16 -12.89
C CYS A 80 17.42 3.26 -11.58
N ASN A 81 17.37 2.23 -10.75
CA ASN A 81 18.08 2.20 -9.48
C ASN A 81 19.60 2.27 -9.71
N VAL A 82 20.12 1.47 -10.65
CA VAL A 82 21.54 1.52 -11.07
C VAL A 82 21.87 2.88 -11.70
N LYS A 83 21.00 3.40 -12.58
CA LYS A 83 21.20 4.73 -13.20
C LYS A 83 21.30 5.84 -12.16
N LYS A 84 20.49 5.81 -11.08
CA LYS A 84 20.60 6.80 -10.01
C LYS A 84 21.86 6.57 -9.17
N GLY A 85 22.07 5.34 -8.72
CA GLY A 85 23.18 4.98 -7.85
C GLY A 85 23.20 5.80 -6.56
N GLY A 86 24.40 6.14 -6.08
CA GLY A 86 24.62 6.93 -4.86
C GLY A 86 24.33 8.43 -4.95
N ARG A 87 23.56 8.87 -5.96
CA ARG A 87 23.20 10.28 -6.21
C ARG A 87 21.75 10.57 -5.86
N THR A 88 21.41 11.84 -5.66
CA THR A 88 20.01 12.29 -5.61
C THR A 88 19.37 12.22 -7.01
N PRO A 89 18.02 12.18 -7.12
CA PRO A 89 17.36 12.23 -8.43
C PRO A 89 17.82 13.42 -9.27
N GLN A 90 17.96 14.60 -8.65
CA GLN A 90 18.44 15.83 -9.31
C GLN A 90 19.84 15.64 -9.90
N GLN A 91 20.78 15.10 -9.12
CA GLN A 91 22.14 14.79 -9.57
C GLN A 91 22.19 13.68 -10.64
N ALA A 92 21.20 12.80 -10.67
CA ALA A 92 21.05 11.76 -11.70
C ALA A 92 20.26 12.22 -12.93
N THR A 93 19.81 13.48 -12.97
CA THR A 93 18.91 14.00 -14.01
C THR A 93 17.64 13.16 -14.13
N MET A 94 17.14 12.70 -12.99
CA MET A 94 15.95 11.89 -12.83
C MET A 94 14.91 12.68 -12.02
N LYS A 95 13.64 12.47 -12.33
CA LYS A 95 12.53 13.07 -11.59
C LYS A 95 11.69 11.96 -10.98
N LEU A 96 11.16 12.24 -9.80
CA LEU A 96 10.15 11.38 -9.20
C LEU A 96 8.79 11.66 -9.82
N ILE A 97 8.03 10.61 -10.05
CA ILE A 97 6.66 10.69 -10.58
C ILE A 97 5.68 11.13 -9.51
N ALA A 98 5.86 10.62 -8.29
CA ALA A 98 5.10 11.03 -7.13
C ALA A 98 6.03 11.28 -5.95
N LYS A 99 5.66 12.25 -5.10
CA LYS A 99 6.36 12.49 -3.84
C LYS A 99 6.07 11.32 -2.88
N PRO A 100 7.10 10.65 -2.34
CA PRO A 100 6.89 9.59 -1.36
C PRO A 100 6.29 10.18 -0.07
N VAL A 101 5.21 9.58 0.41
CA VAL A 101 4.52 9.95 1.66
C VAL A 101 4.07 8.70 2.42
N LYS A 102 3.89 8.82 3.74
CA LYS A 102 3.24 7.77 4.54
C LYS A 102 1.76 7.64 4.14
N PRO A 103 1.28 6.45 3.75
CA PRO A 103 -0.12 6.26 3.41
C PRO A 103 -1.02 6.34 4.65
N LYS A 104 -2.21 6.94 4.49
CA LYS A 104 -3.23 7.04 5.56
C LYS A 104 -3.87 5.69 5.90
N HIS A 105 -4.01 4.81 4.90
CA HIS A 105 -4.61 3.48 5.03
C HIS A 105 -3.67 2.43 4.45
N ASN A 106 -3.85 1.17 4.87
CA ASN A 106 -3.03 0.07 4.38
C ASN A 106 -3.19 -0.10 2.85
N PRO A 107 -2.15 0.15 2.04
CA PRO A 107 -2.25 0.08 0.59
C PRO A 107 -2.60 -1.31 0.07
N LEU A 108 -2.26 -2.37 0.82
CA LEU A 108 -2.64 -3.74 0.44
C LEU A 108 -4.16 -3.95 0.50
N LEU A 109 -4.88 -3.30 1.43
CA LEU A 109 -6.33 -3.43 1.50
C LEU A 109 -6.98 -2.89 0.22
N HIS A 110 -6.51 -1.74 -0.27
CA HIS A 110 -6.97 -1.18 -1.54
C HIS A 110 -6.74 -2.14 -2.72
N VAL A 111 -5.58 -2.82 -2.76
CA VAL A 111 -5.29 -3.82 -3.81
C VAL A 111 -6.24 -5.01 -3.73
N HIS A 112 -6.47 -5.57 -2.53
CA HIS A 112 -7.34 -6.72 -2.34
C HIS A 112 -8.80 -6.39 -2.66
N LEU A 113 -9.32 -5.28 -2.13
CA LEU A 113 -10.70 -4.84 -2.36
C LEU A 113 -10.99 -4.45 -3.81
N GLY A 114 -9.95 -4.09 -4.58
CA GLY A 114 -10.07 -3.88 -6.02
C GLY A 114 -10.35 -5.15 -6.83
N HIS A 115 -10.12 -6.34 -6.28
CA HIS A 115 -10.32 -7.60 -6.99
C HIS A 115 -11.81 -7.89 -7.23
N ARG A 116 -12.16 -8.36 -8.45
CA ARG A 116 -13.56 -8.62 -8.87
C ARG A 116 -14.38 -9.45 -7.87
N ARG A 117 -13.75 -10.46 -7.28
CA ARG A 117 -14.37 -11.34 -6.26
C ARG A 117 -14.93 -10.61 -5.02
N TYR A 118 -14.42 -9.42 -4.71
CA TYR A 118 -14.82 -8.61 -3.55
C TYR A 118 -15.58 -7.34 -3.97
N GLN A 119 -16.03 -7.22 -5.23
CA GLN A 119 -16.78 -6.04 -5.68
C GLN A 119 -18.06 -5.83 -4.88
N SER A 120 -18.74 -6.92 -4.51
CA SER A 120 -19.91 -6.89 -3.63
C SER A 120 -19.59 -6.39 -2.22
N TRP A 121 -18.32 -6.25 -1.84
CA TRP A 121 -17.93 -5.73 -0.53
C TRP A 121 -17.90 -4.20 -0.51
N LYS A 122 -17.81 -3.53 -1.67
CA LYS A 122 -17.84 -2.06 -1.77
C LYS A 122 -19.04 -1.45 -1.06
N GLN A 123 -20.20 -2.11 -1.19
CA GLN A 123 -21.43 -1.69 -0.52
C GLN A 123 -21.31 -1.62 1.00
N PHE A 124 -20.34 -2.29 1.64
CA PHE A 124 -20.14 -2.26 3.10
C PHE A 124 -18.95 -1.39 3.52
N LEU A 125 -18.17 -0.89 2.57
CA LEU A 125 -16.90 -0.19 2.79
C LEU A 125 -16.98 1.30 2.47
N ASP A 126 -17.92 1.72 1.63
CA ASP A 126 -18.18 3.13 1.38
C ASP A 126 -18.85 3.78 2.60
N HIS A 127 -18.35 4.96 2.99
CA HIS A 127 -18.97 5.81 4.01
C HIS A 127 -20.46 6.09 3.72
N ALA A 128 -20.85 6.07 2.43
CA ALA A 128 -22.23 6.26 1.99
C ALA A 128 -23.19 5.17 2.49
N TYR A 129 -22.72 3.93 2.70
CA TYR A 129 -23.56 2.86 3.25
C TYR A 129 -24.01 3.14 4.68
N TRP A 130 -23.23 3.92 5.42
CA TRP A 130 -23.53 4.31 6.80
C TRP A 130 -24.42 5.54 6.90
N SER A 131 -24.50 6.36 5.84
CA SER A 131 -25.24 7.62 5.82
C SER A 131 -26.57 7.55 5.08
N VAL A 132 -26.94 6.40 4.50
CA VAL A 132 -28.24 6.20 3.87
C VAL A 132 -29.17 5.57 4.90
N GLU A 133 -30.20 6.33 5.31
CA GLU A 133 -31.32 5.76 6.07
C GLU A 133 -31.95 4.62 5.26
N LEU A 134 -32.01 3.44 5.86
CA LEU A 134 -32.79 2.33 5.33
C LEU A 134 -34.27 2.62 5.65
N LYS A 135 -35.07 2.86 4.61
CA LYS A 135 -36.54 2.90 4.71
C LYS A 135 -37.11 1.49 4.74
#